data_AF-A0A526ZDF0-F1
#
_entry.id   AF-A0A526ZDF0-F1
#
_cell.length_a   1.000
_cell.length_b   1.000
_cell.length_c   1.000
_cell.angle_alpha   90.00
_cell.angle_beta   90.00
_cell.angle_gamma   90.00
#
_symmetry.space_group_name_H-M   'P 1'
#
loop_
_entity.id
_entity.type
_entity.pdbx_description
1 polymer ?
#
loop_
_entity_poly.entity_id
_entity_poly.type
_entity_poly.pdbx_seq_one_letter_code
_entity_poly.pdbx_strand_id
1 'polypeptide(L)' 'QKTYRDMADHSAGDLIAWSPVVRQRLNEKYAFVHPENPGIDRLSHILWTGAPTDSQADARNAVFYGDKAIDRSPCGTGTS' A
#
# COMPACT_ATOMS: atom_id res chain seq x y z
N GLN A 1 9.98 -11.37 5.50
CA GLN A 1 9.54 -10.26 6.37
C GLN A 1 9.28 -10.83 7.77
N LYS A 2 9.86 -10.27 8.84
CA LYS A 2 9.70 -10.85 10.20
C LYS A 2 8.40 -10.40 10.91
N THR A 3 7.85 -9.26 10.52
CA THR A 3 6.75 -8.58 11.23
C THR A 3 5.47 -8.42 10.40
N TYR A 4 5.48 -8.89 9.15
CA TYR A 4 4.33 -8.94 8.25
C TYR A 4 4.50 -10.17 7.36
N ARG A 5 3.52 -11.07 7.35
CA ARG A 5 3.60 -12.31 6.58
C ARG A 5 2.64 -12.30 5.39
N ASP A 6 1.36 -12.01 5.64
CA ASP A 6 0.34 -11.90 4.60
C ASP A 6 -0.74 -10.90 4.99
N MET A 7 -1.40 -10.27 4.02
CA MET A 7 -2.57 -9.45 4.30
C MET A 7 -3.76 -10.25 4.88
N ALA A 8 -3.82 -11.58 4.65
CA ALA A 8 -4.82 -12.47 5.27
C ALA A 8 -4.72 -12.50 6.79
N ASP A 9 -3.55 -12.22 7.34
CA ASP A 9 -3.31 -12.30 8.78
C ASP A 9 -3.95 -11.12 9.54
N HIS A 10 -4.54 -10.17 8.80
CA HIS A 10 -5.05 -8.90 9.32
C HIS A 10 -6.43 -8.62 8.75
N SER A 11 -7.28 -7.96 9.54
CA SER A 11 -8.59 -7.53 9.02
C SER A 11 -8.42 -6.34 8.08
N ALA A 12 -9.40 -6.13 7.19
CA ALA A 12 -9.43 -4.91 6.38
C ALA A 12 -9.43 -3.64 7.26
N GLY A 13 -10.08 -3.69 8.43
CA GLY A 13 -10.08 -2.59 9.39
C GLY A 13 -8.68 -2.27 9.95
N ASP A 14 -7.88 -3.29 10.23
CA ASP A 14 -6.50 -3.11 10.68
C ASP A 14 -5.65 -2.42 9.62
N LEU A 15 -5.73 -2.90 8.38
CA LEU A 15 -5.00 -2.33 7.25
C LEU A 15 -5.43 -0.87 6.99
N ILE A 16 -6.72 -0.55 7.11
CA ILE A 16 -7.24 0.83 7.05
C ILE A 16 -6.63 1.68 8.16
N ALA A 17 -6.63 1.18 9.40
CA ALA A 17 -6.15 1.92 10.55
C ALA A 17 -4.63 2.18 10.50
N TRP A 18 -3.85 1.22 10.00
CA TRP A 18 -2.40 1.32 9.92
C TRP A 18 -1.90 2.19 8.78
N SER A 19 -2.60 2.17 7.64
CA SER A 19 -2.15 2.85 6.42
C SER A 19 -1.81 4.34 6.60
N PRO A 20 -2.65 5.20 7.22
CA PRO A 20 -2.29 6.60 7.42
C PRO A 20 -1.09 6.76 8.36
N VAL A 21 -0.99 5.94 9.41
CA VAL A 21 0.11 6.01 10.39
C VAL A 21 1.44 5.61 9.75
N VAL A 22 1.45 4.52 8.99
CA VAL A 22 2.65 4.05 8.28
C VAL A 22 3.06 5.09 7.22
N ARG A 23 2.12 5.60 6.43
CA ARG A 23 2.40 6.64 5.43
C ARG A 23 3.00 7.89 6.06
N GLN A 24 2.43 8.38 7.15
CA GLN A 24 2.94 9.54 7.87
C GLN A 24 4.38 9.30 8.34
N ARG A 25 4.62 8.21 9.07
CA ARG A 25 5.95 7.89 9.61
C ARG A 25 7.01 7.71 8.53
N LEU A 26 6.64 7.15 7.38
CA LEU A 26 7.54 7.00 6.24
C LEU A 26 7.90 8.35 5.62
N ASN A 27 6.93 9.26 5.45
CA ASN A 27 7.21 10.63 4.97
C ASN A 27 8.00 11.47 5.99
N GLU A 28 7.83 11.24 7.29
CA GLU A 28 8.65 11.91 8.33
C GLU A 28 10.10 11.40 8.31
N LYS A 29 10.29 10.11 8.00
CA LYS A 29 11.61 9.46 8.05
C LYS A 29 12.41 9.59 6.75
N TYR A 30 11.74 9.67 5.62
CA TYR A 30 12.37 9.62 4.30
C TYR A 30 11.85 10.74 3.39
N ALA A 31 12.74 11.23 2.53
CA ALA A 31 12.38 12.13 1.44
C ALA A 31 12.19 11.32 0.16
N PHE A 32 11.06 11.53 -0.52
CA PHE A 32 10.74 10.87 -1.79
C PHE A 32 10.61 11.96 -2.84
N VAL A 33 11.56 12.11 -3.75
CA VAL A 33 11.45 13.11 -4.83
C VAL A 33 11.72 12.42 -6.16
N HIS A 34 10.79 12.53 -7.09
CA HIS A 34 10.97 11.99 -8.43
C HIS A 34 12.01 12.83 -9.19
N PRO A 35 13.03 12.21 -9.82
CA PRO A 35 14.16 12.93 -10.41
C PRO A 35 13.77 13.88 -11.54
N GLU A 36 12.70 13.55 -12.28
CA GLU A 36 12.24 14.31 -13.45
C GLU A 36 10.96 15.12 -13.19
N ASN A 37 10.30 14.90 -12.05
CA ASN A 37 9.03 15.56 -11.73
C ASN A 37 9.02 16.00 -10.27
N PRO A 38 9.48 17.23 -9.98
CA PRO A 38 9.53 17.74 -8.61
C PRO A 38 8.16 17.83 -7.91
N GLY A 39 7.05 17.76 -8.65
CA GLY A 39 5.70 17.71 -8.06
C GLY A 39 5.35 16.36 -7.41
N ILE A 40 6.15 15.32 -7.64
CA ILE A 40 6.04 14.01 -6.99
C ILE A 40 7.11 13.95 -5.89
N ASP A 41 6.74 14.48 -4.73
CA ASP A 41 7.65 14.81 -3.63
C ASP A 41 7.30 14.13 -2.28
N ARG A 42 6.36 13.18 -2.30
CA ARG A 42 5.88 12.48 -1.11
C ARG A 42 5.31 11.11 -1.41
N LEU A 43 5.38 10.22 -0.42
CA LEU A 43 4.69 8.94 -0.44
C LEU A 43 3.20 9.14 -0.18
N SER A 44 2.37 8.87 -1.18
CA SER A 44 0.91 9.10 -1.13
C SER A 44 0.07 7.84 -0.91
N HIS A 45 0.62 6.66 -1.22
CA HIS A 45 -0.10 5.38 -1.23
C HIS A 45 0.62 4.33 -0.38
N ILE A 46 -0.16 3.41 0.19
CA ILE A 46 0.35 2.19 0.85
C ILE A 46 -0.32 1.00 0.18
N LEU A 47 0.48 0.02 -0.23
CA LEU A 47 0.00 -1.22 -0.84
C LEU A 47 0.34 -2.39 0.08
N TRP A 48 -0.68 -3.12 0.51
CA TRP A 48 -0.55 -4.35 1.30
C TRP A 48 -0.71 -5.54 0.36
N THR A 49 0.22 -6.51 0.41
CA THR A 49 0.21 -7.69 -0.45
C THR A 49 -0.06 -8.97 0.32
N GLY A 50 -0.58 -9.98 -0.38
CA GLY A 50 -0.63 -11.34 0.12
C GLY A 50 -0.71 -12.38 -0.98
N ALA A 51 -0.73 -13.64 -0.58
CA ALA A 51 -0.86 -14.79 -1.44
C ALA A 51 -2.20 -14.74 -2.21
N PRO A 52 -2.21 -15.18 -3.48
CA PRO A 52 -3.41 -15.19 -4.29
C PRO A 52 -4.45 -16.15 -3.70
N THR A 53 -5.73 -15.79 -3.85
CA THR A 53 -6.86 -16.68 -3.52
C THR A 53 -7.45 -17.36 -4.75
N ASP A 54 -7.06 -16.91 -5.95
CA ASP A 54 -7.42 -17.50 -7.23
C ASP A 54 -6.18 -18.17 -7.84
N SER A 55 -6.36 -19.39 -8.36
CA SER A 55 -5.31 -20.17 -9.03
C SER A 55 -4.69 -19.49 -10.27
N GLN A 56 -5.41 -18.55 -10.89
CA GLN A 56 -4.95 -17.79 -12.06
C GLN A 56 -4.23 -16.47 -11.69
N ALA A 57 -4.18 -16.12 -10.40
CA ALA A 57 -3.56 -14.89 -9.93
C ALA A 57 -2.17 -15.16 -9.33
N ASP A 58 -1.22 -14.25 -9.56
CA ASP A 58 0.12 -14.35 -8.99
C ASP A 58 0.17 -13.84 -7.54
N ALA A 59 -0.65 -12.84 -7.21
CA ALA A 59 -0.76 -12.24 -5.89
C ALA A 59 -2.11 -11.52 -5.72
N ARG A 60 -2.39 -11.06 -4.50
CA ARG A 60 -3.45 -10.09 -4.23
C ARG A 60 -2.90 -8.87 -3.51
N ASN A 61 -3.59 -7.74 -3.65
CA ASN A 61 -3.25 -6.52 -2.95
C ASN A 61 -4.48 -5.76 -2.45
N ALA A 62 -4.26 -4.86 -1.50
CA ALA A 62 -5.18 -3.78 -1.15
C ALA A 62 -4.39 -2.47 -1.10
N VAL A 63 -4.86 -1.48 -1.87
CA VAL A 63 -4.19 -0.17 -1.94
C VAL A 63 -4.96 0.83 -1.11
N PHE A 64 -4.27 1.49 -0.19
CA PHE A 64 -4.78 2.64 0.52
C PHE A 64 -4.35 3.93 -0.16
N TYR A 65 -5.32 4.78 -0.48
CA TYR A 65 -5.11 6.09 -1.11
C TYR A 65 -6.00 7.18 -0.46
N GLY A 66 -5.53 8.42 -0.51
CA GLY A 66 -6.22 9.54 0.15
C GLY A 66 -6.29 9.41 1.68
N ASP A 67 -7.33 9.96 2.31
CA ASP A 67 -7.47 9.96 3.77
C ASP A 67 -8.20 8.73 4.32
N LYS A 68 -9.03 8.05 3.51
CA LYS A 68 -9.86 6.91 3.95
C LYS A 68 -10.19 5.88 2.86
N ALA A 69 -9.63 5.97 1.65
CA ALA A 69 -10.05 5.10 0.57
C ALA A 69 -9.17 3.83 0.50
N ILE A 70 -9.82 2.67 0.48
CA ILE A 70 -9.20 1.42 0.03
C ILE A 70 -9.70 1.12 -1.37
N ASP A 71 -8.77 0.94 -2.30
CA ASP A 71 -9.02 0.34 -3.59
C ASP A 71 -9.12 -1.18 -3.41
N ARG A 72 -10.25 -1.74 -3.82
CA ARG A 72 -10.51 -3.18 -3.84
C ARG A 72 -10.35 -3.79 -5.23
N SER A 73 -9.96 -3.00 -6.23
CA SER A 73 -9.58 -3.47 -7.55
C SER A 73 -8.08 -3.79 -7.60
N PRO A 74 -7.60 -4.67 -8.50
CA PRO A 74 -6.17 -4.77 -8.78
C PRO A 74 -5.73 -3.43 -9.38
N CYS A 75 -5.22 -2.55 -8.52
CA CYS A 75 -4.93 -1.16 -8.86
C CYS A 75 -3.83 -1.10 -9.95
N GLY A 76 -4.17 -0.58 -11.13
CA GLY A 76 -3.32 -0.59 -12.32
C GLY A 76 -1.98 0.16 -12.16
N THR A 77 -1.89 1.16 -11.28
CA THR A 77 -0.65 1.90 -11.00
C THR A 77 0.26 1.24 -9.96
N GLY A 78 -0.25 0.27 -9.19
CA GLY A 78 0.54 -0.53 -8.24
C GLY A 78 1.14 -1.80 -8.85
N THR A 79 0.81 -2.08 -10.13
CA THR A 79 1.21 -3.30 -10.85
C THR A 79 2.10 -2.97 -12.06
N SER A 80 2.59 -1.74 -12.16
CA SER A 80 3.47 -1.24 -13.24
C SER A 80 4.95 -1.36 -12.86
#